data_AF-A0A1W0WQR8-F1
#
_entry.id   AF-A0A1W0WQR8-F1
#
_cell.length_a   1.000
_cell.length_b   1.000
_cell.length_c   1.000
_cell.angle_alpha   90.00
_cell.angle_beta   90.00
_cell.angle_gamma   90.00
#
_symmetry.space_group_name_H-M   'P 1'
#
loop_
_entity.id
_entity.type
_entity.pdbx_description
1 polymer ?
#
loop_
_entity_poly.entity_id
_entity_poly.type
_entity_poly.pdbx_seq_one_letter_code
_entity_poly.pdbx_strand_id
1 'polypeptide(L)'
;MTNLKSAVSLALIGLVLLAVEIQGARRVVRTTNVNKAYQKWYNKTVPFYIDPDFNPTEAATIRQAINAITAGLPPSCVNFMEVPSSNTAYKIKFSALTGGPGSQGQTYCYAYPGMIVPDCPTSVPGCKGPTTNTEQLVSLARGPSGCWDGTLHSLMKFVAISLGKRNEHQRQDRNNSITINTNNIAAGMASAYNLYNLNASNLDAYYGSYAYDLCSITHAQPNDYANPGTAAFTVNAGVMPSMVPKMDMLSLTDCKVLSMLYGCPVASCTQPPCGSMTTGSPPTGSPPTGSPPTGSPPTGSPPTGPPTMAGTGSTPPAMTGSTPMMTTSC
;
A
#
# COMPACT_ATOMS: atom_id res chain seq x y z
N MET A 1 55.04 57.98 15.81
CA MET A 1 54.47 57.37 14.59
C MET A 1 54.67 55.86 14.68
N THR A 2 53.76 55.15 15.34
CA THR A 2 53.76 53.69 15.40
C THR A 2 52.42 53.21 15.96
N ASN A 3 51.91 52.12 15.37
CA ASN A 3 50.84 51.26 15.88
C ASN A 3 49.39 51.68 15.59
N LEU A 4 49.02 51.62 14.30
CA LEU A 4 47.62 51.46 13.89
C LEU A 4 47.51 50.51 12.68
N LYS A 5 48.03 49.29 12.79
CA LYS A 5 47.93 48.27 11.72
C LYS A 5 47.64 46.83 12.19
N SER A 6 47.22 46.62 13.45
CA SER A 6 47.05 45.25 13.98
C SER A 6 45.67 44.97 14.59
N ALA A 7 44.62 45.67 14.16
CA ALA A 7 43.25 45.42 14.64
C ALA A 7 42.26 44.99 13.54
N VAL A 8 42.64 45.04 12.26
CA VAL A 8 41.71 44.75 11.15
C VAL A 8 41.79 43.28 10.67
N SER A 9 42.79 42.52 11.10
CA SER A 9 43.01 41.15 10.58
C SER A 9 42.33 40.03 11.40
N LEU A 10 41.91 40.28 12.65
CA LEU A 10 41.19 39.27 13.45
C LEU A 10 39.66 39.28 13.25
N ALA A 11 39.08 40.39 12.80
CA ALA A 11 37.63 40.47 12.60
C ALA A 11 37.16 39.72 11.34
N LEU A 12 38.03 39.54 10.33
CA LEU A 12 37.67 38.80 9.11
C LEU A 12 37.84 37.28 9.25
N ILE A 13 38.70 36.80 10.16
CA ILE A 13 38.90 35.36 10.39
C ILE A 13 37.81 34.80 11.32
N GLY A 14 37.28 35.62 12.24
CA GLY A 14 36.15 35.25 13.09
C GLY A 14 34.81 35.13 12.36
N LEU A 15 34.63 35.77 11.20
CA LEU A 15 33.39 35.69 10.43
C LEU A 15 33.37 34.52 9.42
N VAL A 16 34.53 33.95 9.08
CA VAL A 16 34.64 32.81 8.14
C VAL A 16 34.55 31.46 8.87
N LEU A 17 34.81 31.41 10.19
CA LEU A 17 34.66 30.20 11.01
C LEU A 17 33.25 29.97 11.59
N LEU A 18 32.29 30.85 11.32
CA LEU A 18 30.86 30.65 11.61
C LEU A 18 30.07 30.07 10.42
N ALA A 19 30.74 29.78 9.30
CA ALA A 19 30.15 29.14 8.12
C ALA A 19 30.54 27.65 7.98
N VAL A 20 31.14 27.05 9.01
CA VAL A 20 31.44 25.62 9.07
C VAL A 20 30.33 24.91 9.87
N GLU A 21 29.53 24.13 9.14
CA GLU A 21 28.72 23.01 9.62
C GLU A 21 27.47 23.28 10.49
N ILE A 22 26.47 23.94 9.88
CA ILE A 22 25.08 23.43 10.01
C ILE A 22 24.78 22.55 8.79
N GLN A 23 25.55 21.48 8.63
CA GLN A 23 25.21 20.36 7.74
C GLN A 23 24.95 19.06 8.54
N GLY A 24 24.82 19.15 9.86
CA GLY A 24 24.46 18.03 10.72
C GLY A 24 22.95 17.87 10.83
N ALA A 25 22.40 16.94 10.05
CA ALA A 25 20.99 16.53 10.03
C ALA A 25 20.01 17.56 9.46
N ARG A 26 19.89 17.60 8.13
CA ARG A 26 18.54 17.63 7.54
C ARG A 26 17.81 16.44 8.16
N ARG A 27 17.07 16.64 9.27
CA ARG A 27 16.10 15.65 9.74
C ARG A 27 15.29 15.30 8.50
N VAL A 28 15.38 14.05 8.06
CA VAL A 28 14.59 13.55 6.96
C VAL A 28 13.18 13.43 7.51
N VAL A 29 12.46 14.56 7.54
CA VAL A 29 11.10 14.67 8.08
C VAL A 29 10.16 14.20 6.98
N ARG A 30 10.10 12.90 6.67
CA ARG A 30 9.15 12.36 5.67
C ARG A 30 8.37 11.19 6.24
N THR A 31 7.04 11.21 6.26
CA THR A 31 6.22 10.06 6.70
C THR A 31 6.19 8.92 5.66
N THR A 32 7.36 8.42 5.27
CA THR A 32 7.51 7.45 4.17
C THR A 32 8.36 6.27 4.62
N ASN A 33 8.20 5.13 3.96
CA ASN A 33 9.11 4.02 4.13
C ASN A 33 10.56 4.45 3.87
N VAL A 34 11.46 4.10 4.80
CA VAL A 34 12.90 4.36 4.68
C VAL A 34 13.75 3.12 4.91
N ASN A 35 13.09 1.98 5.07
CA ASN A 35 13.76 0.70 5.08
C ASN A 35 14.41 0.46 3.71
N LYS A 36 15.72 0.23 3.71
CA LYS A 36 16.57 0.09 2.51
C LYS A 36 16.20 -1.13 1.65
N ALA A 37 15.41 -2.05 2.18
CA ALA A 37 14.85 -3.16 1.42
C ALA A 37 13.80 -2.70 0.39
N TYR A 38 13.34 -1.45 0.47
CA TYR A 38 12.32 -0.93 -0.42
C TYR A 38 12.70 0.44 -0.97
N GLN A 39 12.16 0.76 -2.14
CA GLN A 39 12.32 2.06 -2.75
C GLN A 39 11.04 2.47 -3.49
N LYS A 40 10.96 3.74 -3.89
CA LYS A 40 9.90 4.19 -4.79
C LYS A 40 10.07 3.56 -6.18
N TRP A 41 8.96 3.45 -6.91
CA TRP A 41 8.97 2.94 -8.28
C TRP A 41 9.75 3.88 -9.23
N TYR A 42 10.54 3.28 -10.11
CA TYR A 42 11.40 4.01 -11.04
C TYR A 42 10.59 4.84 -12.03
N ASN A 43 11.06 6.05 -12.35
CA ASN A 43 10.40 7.02 -13.23
C ASN A 43 8.92 7.30 -12.87
N LYS A 44 8.52 7.07 -11.62
CA LYS A 44 7.14 7.21 -11.15
C LYS A 44 6.14 6.32 -11.91
N THR A 45 6.61 5.29 -12.60
CA THR A 45 5.78 4.34 -13.35
C THR A 45 5.72 3.01 -12.60
N VAL A 46 4.51 2.48 -12.46
CA VAL A 46 4.22 1.21 -11.80
C VAL A 46 3.61 0.25 -12.83
N PRO A 47 4.40 -0.58 -13.50
CA PRO A 47 3.86 -1.66 -14.31
C PRO A 47 3.09 -2.61 -13.40
N PHE A 48 1.91 -3.05 -13.82
CA PHE A 48 1.12 -4.01 -13.06
C PHE A 48 0.36 -5.00 -13.95
N TYR A 49 0.00 -6.11 -13.35
CA TYR A 49 -0.80 -7.17 -13.95
C TYR A 49 -1.82 -7.66 -12.92
N ILE A 50 -3.03 -8.00 -13.38
CA ILE A 50 -4.09 -8.58 -12.56
C ILE A 50 -4.21 -10.06 -12.94
N ASP A 51 -4.00 -10.94 -11.96
CA ASP A 51 -4.07 -12.40 -12.11
C ASP A 51 -5.44 -12.83 -12.66
N PRO A 52 -5.53 -13.81 -13.60
CA PRO A 52 -6.80 -14.23 -14.20
C PRO A 52 -7.70 -14.95 -13.19
N ASP A 53 -7.16 -15.32 -12.02
CA ASP A 53 -7.93 -15.84 -10.90
C ASP A 53 -8.94 -14.84 -10.34
N PHE A 54 -8.82 -13.55 -10.67
CA PHE A 54 -9.87 -12.55 -10.43
C PHE A 54 -10.94 -12.61 -11.52
N ASN A 55 -12.20 -12.60 -11.11
CA ASN A 55 -13.30 -12.46 -12.07
C ASN A 55 -13.31 -11.03 -12.68
N PRO A 56 -14.02 -10.80 -13.80
CA PRO A 56 -14.02 -9.50 -14.47
C PRO A 56 -14.45 -8.32 -13.58
N THR A 57 -15.38 -8.55 -12.65
CA THR A 57 -15.86 -7.53 -11.70
C THR A 57 -14.76 -7.17 -10.71
N GLU A 58 -14.10 -8.15 -10.11
CA GLU A 58 -12.97 -7.93 -9.20
C GLU A 58 -11.82 -7.19 -9.89
N ALA A 59 -11.46 -7.63 -11.11
CA ALA A 59 -10.44 -6.95 -11.89
C ALA A 59 -10.81 -5.49 -12.19
N ALA A 60 -12.09 -5.21 -12.49
CA ALA A 60 -12.57 -3.84 -12.66
C ALA A 60 -12.47 -3.02 -11.37
N THR A 61 -12.80 -3.59 -10.21
CA THR A 61 -12.68 -2.91 -8.90
C THR A 61 -11.21 -2.62 -8.55
N ILE A 62 -10.27 -3.52 -8.86
CA ILE A 62 -8.83 -3.27 -8.68
C ILE A 62 -8.39 -2.07 -9.52
N ARG A 63 -8.79 -2.02 -10.81
CA ARG A 63 -8.52 -0.86 -11.67
C ARG A 63 -9.15 0.42 -11.14
N GLN A 64 -10.36 0.34 -10.60
CA GLN A 64 -11.02 1.49 -9.97
C GLN A 64 -10.24 1.99 -8.75
N ALA A 65 -9.69 1.09 -7.91
CA ALA A 65 -8.88 1.47 -6.76
C ALA A 65 -7.57 2.15 -7.19
N ILE A 66 -6.91 1.62 -8.22
CA ILE A 66 -5.74 2.24 -8.84
C ILE A 66 -6.07 3.64 -9.35
N ASN A 67 -7.16 3.77 -10.11
CA ASN A 67 -7.61 5.05 -10.66
C ASN A 67 -7.92 6.06 -9.56
N ALA A 68 -8.60 5.65 -8.48
CA ALA A 68 -8.91 6.51 -7.34
C ALA A 68 -7.63 7.01 -6.63
N ILE A 69 -6.62 6.15 -6.46
CA ILE A 69 -5.31 6.56 -5.92
C ILE A 69 -4.64 7.58 -6.86
N THR A 70 -4.59 7.31 -8.17
CA THR A 70 -3.95 8.23 -9.12
C THR A 70 -4.68 9.57 -9.23
N ALA A 71 -6.01 9.58 -9.19
CA ALA A 71 -6.83 10.79 -9.21
C ALA A 71 -6.69 11.61 -7.91
N GLY A 72 -6.38 10.95 -6.79
CA GLY A 72 -6.07 11.60 -5.52
C GLY A 72 -4.67 12.21 -5.46
N LEU A 73 -3.83 12.05 -6.47
CA LEU A 73 -2.49 12.63 -6.52
C LEU A 73 -2.43 13.81 -7.49
N PRO A 74 -1.39 14.67 -7.40
CA PRO A 74 -1.16 15.69 -8.41
C PRO A 74 -1.08 15.06 -9.82
N PRO A 75 -1.52 15.77 -10.88
CA PRO A 75 -1.45 15.27 -12.24
C PRO A 75 -0.05 14.78 -12.61
N SER A 76 0.02 13.63 -13.27
CA SER A 76 1.29 12.98 -13.68
C SER A 76 2.25 12.67 -12.52
N CYS A 77 1.76 12.59 -11.28
CA CYS A 77 2.62 12.26 -10.14
C CYS A 77 3.09 10.80 -10.17
N VAL A 78 2.18 9.85 -10.37
CA VAL A 78 2.46 8.41 -10.50
C VAL A 78 1.61 7.85 -11.63
N ASN A 79 2.19 6.99 -12.44
CA ASN A 79 1.52 6.35 -13.57
C ASN A 79 1.47 4.83 -13.39
N PHE A 80 0.29 4.27 -13.18
CA PHE A 80 0.09 2.83 -13.23
C PHE A 80 -0.12 2.39 -14.68
N MET A 81 0.60 1.36 -15.10
CA MET A 81 0.57 0.85 -16.47
C MET A 81 0.25 -0.63 -16.45
N GLU A 82 -0.95 -1.00 -16.91
CA GLU A 82 -1.33 -2.40 -17.04
C GLU A 82 -0.51 -3.05 -18.16
N VAL A 83 0.09 -4.20 -17.88
CA VAL A 83 0.89 -4.98 -18.81
C VAL A 83 0.44 -6.44 -18.80
N PRO A 84 0.61 -7.20 -19.89
CA PRO A 84 0.33 -8.64 -19.87
C PRO A 84 1.26 -9.37 -18.89
N SER A 85 0.84 -10.54 -18.41
CA SER A 85 1.66 -11.40 -17.55
C SER A 85 3.01 -11.77 -18.18
N SER A 86 3.05 -11.90 -19.50
CA SER A 86 4.27 -12.20 -20.27
C SER A 86 5.29 -11.06 -20.30
N ASN A 87 4.94 -9.85 -19.85
CA ASN A 87 5.88 -8.73 -19.82
C ASN A 87 6.99 -9.00 -18.79
N THR A 88 8.25 -8.87 -19.22
CA THR A 88 9.43 -9.16 -18.38
C THR A 88 9.89 -7.97 -17.54
N ALA A 89 9.30 -6.78 -17.70
CA ALA A 89 9.55 -5.66 -16.81
C ALA A 89 9.11 -6.00 -15.39
N TYR A 90 9.89 -5.54 -14.40
CA TYR A 90 9.53 -5.71 -13.01
C TYR A 90 8.22 -5.01 -12.69
N LYS A 91 7.22 -5.75 -12.22
CA LYS A 91 5.83 -5.28 -12.11
C LYS A 91 5.17 -5.75 -10.82
N ILE A 92 4.05 -5.11 -10.48
CA ILE A 92 3.13 -5.63 -9.47
C ILE A 92 2.28 -6.73 -10.09
N LYS A 93 2.21 -7.88 -9.41
CA LYS A 93 1.17 -8.90 -9.64
C LYS A 93 0.11 -8.75 -8.55
N PHE A 94 -1.09 -8.33 -8.91
CA PHE A 94 -2.26 -8.45 -8.03
C PHE A 94 -2.73 -9.90 -8.09
N SER A 95 -2.85 -10.57 -6.94
CA SER A 95 -3.33 -11.96 -6.86
C SER A 95 -4.26 -12.17 -5.67
N ALA A 96 -5.26 -13.02 -5.84
CA ALA A 96 -6.17 -13.39 -4.75
C ALA A 96 -5.50 -14.33 -3.74
N LEU A 97 -4.39 -14.99 -4.12
CA LEU A 97 -3.72 -16.04 -3.35
C LEU A 97 -4.70 -17.01 -2.67
N THR A 98 -5.63 -17.57 -3.43
CA THR A 98 -6.24 -18.85 -3.07
C THR A 98 -5.11 -19.87 -3.08
N GLY A 99 -4.89 -20.57 -1.97
CA GLY A 99 -3.76 -21.49 -1.86
C GLY A 99 -3.74 -22.43 -3.06
N GLY A 100 -2.59 -22.51 -3.74
CA GLY A 100 -2.40 -23.53 -4.77
C GLY A 100 -2.58 -24.93 -4.18
N PRO A 101 -2.71 -25.97 -4.99
CA PRO A 101 -2.86 -27.35 -4.51
C PRO A 101 -1.78 -27.67 -3.45
N GLY A 102 -2.20 -27.89 -2.19
CA GLY A 102 -1.33 -28.22 -1.07
C GLY A 102 -0.80 -27.04 -0.22
N SER A 103 -1.10 -25.79 -0.54
CA SER A 103 -0.77 -24.62 0.30
C SER A 103 -2.01 -24.05 0.98
N GLN A 104 -1.90 -23.64 2.24
CA GLN A 104 -2.95 -22.82 2.86
C GLN A 104 -2.99 -21.48 2.12
N GLY A 105 -4.16 -21.11 1.61
CA GLY A 105 -4.33 -19.80 0.98
C GLY A 105 -3.99 -18.68 1.96
N GLN A 106 -3.41 -17.61 1.43
CA GLN A 106 -3.28 -16.40 2.24
C GLN A 106 -4.70 -15.90 2.51
N THR A 107 -5.06 -15.81 3.79
CA THR A 107 -6.39 -15.36 4.18
C THR A 107 -6.46 -13.84 4.38
N TYR A 108 -5.31 -13.16 4.32
CA TYR A 108 -5.18 -11.73 4.55
C TYR A 108 -4.56 -11.02 3.36
N CYS A 109 -4.98 -9.78 3.17
CA CYS A 109 -4.41 -8.91 2.15
C CYS A 109 -3.10 -8.27 2.64
N TYR A 110 -2.16 -8.09 1.73
CA TYR A 110 -0.90 -7.41 2.01
C TYR A 110 -0.28 -6.82 0.74
N ALA A 111 0.60 -5.85 0.95
CA ALA A 111 1.45 -5.28 -0.07
C ALA A 111 2.80 -4.90 0.57
N TYR A 112 3.86 -4.98 -0.22
CA TYR A 112 5.14 -4.42 0.20
C TYR A 112 5.11 -2.89 0.12
N PRO A 113 5.76 -2.17 1.06
CA PRO A 113 5.74 -0.71 1.11
C PRO A 113 6.67 -0.09 0.03
N GLY A 114 6.28 -0.18 -1.25
CA GLY A 114 7.08 0.25 -2.40
C GLY A 114 7.58 -0.91 -3.24
N MET A 115 8.65 -0.65 -4.00
CA MET A 115 9.35 -1.61 -4.83
C MET A 115 10.42 -2.34 -4.02
N ILE A 116 10.43 -3.68 -4.02
CA ILE A 116 11.34 -4.52 -3.22
C ILE A 116 12.74 -4.54 -3.85
N VAL A 117 13.71 -3.84 -3.25
CA VAL A 117 15.09 -3.72 -3.73
C VAL A 117 15.83 -5.06 -3.87
N PRO A 118 15.82 -5.97 -2.87
CA PRO A 118 16.55 -7.23 -2.97
C PRO A 118 15.92 -8.22 -3.95
N ASP A 119 14.68 -8.00 -4.37
CA ASP A 119 13.96 -8.94 -5.24
C ASP A 119 13.83 -8.43 -6.67
N CYS A 120 13.88 -7.10 -6.89
CA CYS A 120 13.79 -6.53 -8.22
C CYS A 120 15.07 -6.73 -9.03
N PRO A 121 14.97 -6.88 -10.37
CA PRO A 121 16.10 -7.22 -11.22
C PRO A 121 17.06 -6.04 -11.35
N THR A 122 18.36 -6.32 -11.42
CA THR A 122 19.43 -5.29 -11.54
C THR A 122 19.33 -4.40 -12.79
N SER A 123 18.49 -4.77 -13.77
CA SER A 123 18.14 -3.92 -14.91
C SER A 123 17.30 -2.69 -14.52
N VAL A 124 16.63 -2.73 -13.36
CA VAL A 124 15.91 -1.60 -12.81
C VAL A 124 16.85 -0.79 -11.89
N PRO A 125 16.99 0.53 -12.08
CA PRO A 125 17.89 1.34 -11.26
C PRO A 125 17.63 1.23 -9.76
N GLY A 126 18.69 1.00 -8.98
CA GLY A 126 18.66 0.84 -7.52
C GLY A 126 18.34 -0.57 -7.01
N CYS A 127 17.97 -1.50 -7.90
CA CYS A 127 17.67 -2.89 -7.56
C CYS A 127 18.92 -3.75 -7.37
N LYS A 128 18.77 -4.85 -6.61
CA LYS A 128 19.86 -5.76 -6.23
C LYS A 128 19.51 -7.24 -6.38
N GLY A 129 18.31 -7.55 -6.86
CA GLY A 129 17.81 -8.91 -6.96
C GLY A 129 18.18 -9.64 -8.26
N PRO A 130 17.78 -10.91 -8.37
CA PRO A 130 18.00 -11.73 -9.56
C PRO A 130 17.36 -11.10 -10.80
N THR A 131 18.03 -11.19 -11.95
CA THR A 131 17.49 -10.74 -13.24
C THR A 131 16.27 -11.53 -13.70
N THR A 132 16.03 -12.70 -13.11
CA THR A 132 14.89 -13.58 -13.40
C THR A 132 13.60 -13.16 -12.69
N ASN A 133 13.70 -12.33 -11.64
CA ASN A 133 12.52 -11.86 -10.94
C ASN A 133 11.88 -10.74 -11.73
N THR A 134 10.63 -10.94 -12.14
CA THR A 134 9.87 -9.98 -12.94
C THR A 134 8.69 -9.40 -12.18
N GLU A 135 8.43 -9.86 -10.95
CA GLU A 135 7.17 -9.56 -10.26
C GLU A 135 7.37 -9.45 -8.75
N GLN A 136 6.63 -8.52 -8.12
CA GLN A 136 6.30 -8.56 -6.70
C GLN A 136 4.80 -8.63 -6.49
N LEU A 137 4.42 -9.20 -5.36
CA LEU A 137 3.02 -9.48 -5.07
C LEU A 137 2.31 -8.34 -4.34
N VAL A 138 1.07 -8.09 -4.74
CA VAL A 138 0.03 -7.48 -3.90
C VAL A 138 -1.07 -8.52 -3.76
N SER A 139 -1.25 -9.03 -2.53
CA SER A 139 -2.27 -10.02 -2.24
C SER A 139 -3.58 -9.34 -1.86
N LEU A 140 -4.64 -9.65 -2.61
CA LEU A 140 -6.00 -9.21 -2.34
C LEU A 140 -6.88 -10.43 -2.03
N ALA A 141 -6.61 -11.04 -0.86
CA ALA A 141 -7.30 -12.22 -0.36
C ALA A 141 -8.81 -12.01 -0.22
N ARG A 142 -9.56 -13.06 -0.54
CA ARG A 142 -11.02 -13.19 -0.34
C ARG A 142 -11.33 -13.74 1.06
N GLY A 143 -12.61 -13.69 1.43
CA GLY A 143 -13.12 -14.30 2.65
C GLY A 143 -13.05 -13.39 3.87
N PRO A 144 -13.33 -13.93 5.08
CA PRO A 144 -13.62 -13.11 6.26
C PRO A 144 -12.46 -12.25 6.79
N SER A 145 -11.22 -12.62 6.48
CA SER A 145 -10.01 -11.84 6.81
C SER A 145 -9.38 -11.15 5.59
N GLY A 146 -10.07 -11.24 4.45
CA GLY A 146 -9.68 -10.59 3.20
C GLY A 146 -10.04 -9.10 3.19
N CYS A 147 -9.77 -8.46 2.06
CA CYS A 147 -10.02 -7.02 1.84
C CYS A 147 -11.16 -6.76 0.85
N TRP A 148 -11.89 -7.80 0.46
CA TRP A 148 -13.12 -7.72 -0.34
C TRP A 148 -14.33 -7.51 0.57
N ASP A 149 -14.41 -6.36 1.21
CA ASP A 149 -15.49 -6.01 2.16
C ASP A 149 -16.60 -5.14 1.54
N GLY A 150 -16.64 -5.08 0.21
CA GLY A 150 -17.61 -4.28 -0.54
C GLY A 150 -17.26 -2.80 -0.67
N THR A 151 -16.12 -2.35 -0.13
CA THR A 151 -15.65 -0.96 -0.27
C THR A 151 -14.41 -0.85 -1.16
N LEU A 152 -14.22 0.31 -1.79
CA LEU A 152 -13.01 0.56 -2.58
C LEU A 152 -11.79 0.82 -1.67
N HIS A 153 -12.04 1.44 -0.51
CA HIS A 153 -11.05 1.80 0.51
C HIS A 153 -10.06 0.68 0.82
N SER A 154 -10.55 -0.52 1.08
CA SER A 154 -9.69 -1.64 1.50
C SER A 154 -8.72 -2.07 0.40
N LEU A 155 -9.09 -1.95 -0.88
CA LEU A 155 -8.18 -2.20 -2.00
C LEU A 155 -7.22 -1.03 -2.20
N MET A 156 -7.72 0.21 -2.10
CA MET A 156 -6.91 1.43 -2.19
C MET A 156 -5.79 1.46 -1.15
N LYS A 157 -6.02 0.95 0.06
CA LYS A 157 -5.00 0.77 1.09
C LYS A 157 -3.77 0.04 0.57
N PHE A 158 -3.95 -1.13 -0.05
CA PHE A 158 -2.84 -1.94 -0.56
C PHE A 158 -2.17 -1.33 -1.80
N VAL A 159 -2.94 -0.62 -2.64
CA VAL A 159 -2.35 0.19 -3.73
C VAL A 159 -1.46 1.30 -3.15
N ALA A 160 -1.93 2.05 -2.15
CA ALA A 160 -1.14 3.11 -1.51
C ALA A 160 0.12 2.56 -0.83
N ILE A 161 0.01 1.42 -0.12
CA ILE A 161 1.16 0.73 0.47
C ILE A 161 2.16 0.36 -0.63
N SER A 162 1.70 -0.19 -1.77
CA SER A 162 2.60 -0.53 -2.88
C SER A 162 3.37 0.65 -3.49
N LEU A 163 2.94 1.89 -3.21
CA LEU A 163 3.66 3.12 -3.58
C LEU A 163 4.69 3.58 -2.53
N GLY A 164 4.77 2.94 -1.37
CA GLY A 164 5.72 3.30 -0.30
C GLY A 164 5.09 3.89 0.95
N LYS A 165 3.76 3.96 1.03
CA LYS A 165 3.09 4.20 2.31
C LYS A 165 3.28 3.01 3.23
N ARG A 166 3.23 3.29 4.53
CA ARG A 166 3.23 2.34 5.63
C ARG A 166 1.88 2.49 6.36
N ASN A 167 1.48 1.49 7.13
CA ASN A 167 0.24 1.52 7.91
C ASN A 167 0.30 2.62 8.98
N GLU A 168 -0.74 3.44 9.04
CA GLU A 168 -0.78 4.59 9.95
C GLU A 168 -0.80 4.14 11.43
N HIS A 169 -1.53 3.06 11.73
CA HIS A 169 -1.66 2.51 13.08
C HIS A 169 -0.42 1.79 13.61
N GLN A 170 0.67 1.76 12.87
CA GLN A 170 1.97 1.24 13.32
C GLN A 170 3.00 2.36 13.57
N ARG A 171 2.60 3.63 13.41
CA ARG A 171 3.44 4.77 13.79
C ARG A 171 3.75 4.77 15.28
N GLN A 172 4.93 5.26 15.60
CA GLN A 172 5.47 5.33 16.97
C GLN A 172 4.72 6.32 17.87
N ASP A 173 4.10 7.35 17.29
CA ASP A 173 3.25 8.31 18.00
C ASP A 173 1.78 7.89 18.08
N ARG A 174 1.40 6.69 17.60
CA ARG A 174 -0.01 6.26 17.56
C ARG A 174 -0.70 6.26 18.91
N ASN A 175 0.04 6.00 20.00
CA ASN A 175 -0.55 5.84 21.32
C ASN A 175 -1.11 7.18 21.86
N ASN A 176 -0.76 8.30 21.22
CA ASN A 176 -1.39 9.60 21.48
C ASN A 176 -2.81 9.69 20.89
N SER A 177 -3.13 8.85 19.90
CA SER A 177 -4.36 8.91 19.11
C SER A 177 -5.26 7.69 19.30
N ILE A 178 -4.69 6.51 19.47
CA ILE A 178 -5.42 5.24 19.64
C ILE A 178 -4.85 4.42 20.81
N THR A 179 -5.68 3.59 21.41
CA THR A 179 -5.28 2.59 22.43
C THR A 179 -5.49 1.19 21.88
N ILE A 180 -4.45 0.36 21.88
CA ILE A 180 -4.51 -1.03 21.42
C ILE A 180 -5.07 -1.93 22.53
N ASN A 181 -6.11 -2.70 22.21
CA ASN A 181 -6.71 -3.70 23.07
C ASN A 181 -6.09 -5.06 22.78
N THR A 182 -4.91 -5.34 23.35
CA THR A 182 -4.12 -6.54 23.01
C THR A 182 -4.88 -7.85 23.23
N ASN A 183 -5.75 -7.92 24.24
CA ASN A 183 -6.58 -9.09 24.53
C ASN A 183 -7.65 -9.37 23.44
N ASN A 184 -7.97 -8.36 22.63
CA ASN A 184 -8.94 -8.46 21.56
C ASN A 184 -8.30 -8.81 20.22
N ILE A 185 -6.97 -8.86 20.11
CA ILE A 185 -6.30 -9.22 18.86
C ILE A 185 -6.40 -10.74 18.64
N ALA A 186 -6.74 -11.15 17.42
CA ALA A 186 -6.81 -12.55 17.04
C ALA A 186 -5.45 -13.26 17.21
N ALA A 187 -5.49 -14.55 17.54
CA ALA A 187 -4.28 -15.36 17.71
C ALA A 187 -3.39 -15.30 16.46
N GLY A 188 -2.09 -15.04 16.65
CA GLY A 188 -1.11 -14.91 15.57
C GLY A 188 -1.09 -13.54 14.88
N MET A 189 -1.99 -12.60 15.21
CA MET A 189 -2.09 -11.30 14.55
C MET A 189 -1.47 -10.13 15.31
N ALA A 190 -0.82 -10.38 16.45
CA ALA A 190 -0.21 -9.31 17.27
C ALA A 190 0.79 -8.45 16.48
N SER A 191 1.52 -9.05 15.53
CA SER A 191 2.52 -8.34 14.71
C SER A 191 1.91 -7.25 13.83
N ALA A 192 0.64 -7.37 13.42
CA ALA A 192 -0.06 -6.35 12.65
C ALA A 192 -0.20 -5.01 13.42
N TYR A 193 -0.06 -5.07 14.75
CA TYR A 193 -0.09 -3.95 15.65
C TYR A 193 1.28 -3.65 16.28
N ASN A 194 2.38 -4.19 15.78
CA ASN A 194 3.70 -3.75 16.23
C ASN A 194 3.99 -2.33 15.73
N LEU A 195 4.68 -1.55 16.56
CA LEU A 195 5.21 -0.25 16.16
C LEU A 195 6.39 -0.42 15.20
N TYR A 196 6.55 0.51 14.26
CA TYR A 196 7.69 0.51 13.33
C TYR A 196 9.03 0.64 14.03
N ASN A 197 10.04 -0.12 13.57
CA ASN A 197 11.36 -0.07 14.17
C ASN A 197 12.03 1.30 13.94
N LEU A 198 12.57 1.89 15.01
CA LEU A 198 13.30 3.16 15.00
C LEU A 198 14.82 3.03 15.09
N ASN A 199 15.33 1.80 15.14
CA ASN A 199 16.76 1.58 15.15
C ASN A 199 17.37 2.13 13.85
N ALA A 200 18.37 3.01 13.95
CA ALA A 200 19.01 3.65 12.82
C ALA A 200 19.59 2.66 11.80
N SER A 201 19.95 1.44 12.23
CA SER A 201 20.44 0.38 11.32
C SER A 201 19.33 -0.29 10.50
N ASN A 202 18.08 -0.23 10.96
CA ASN A 202 16.92 -0.88 10.34
C ASN A 202 15.64 -0.05 10.56
N LEU A 203 15.70 1.23 10.19
CA LEU A 203 14.60 2.17 10.37
C LEU A 203 13.49 1.86 9.36
N ASP A 204 12.28 1.59 9.85
CA ASP A 204 11.15 1.23 8.99
C ASP A 204 10.52 2.44 8.31
N ALA A 205 10.28 3.49 9.08
CA ALA A 205 9.59 4.68 8.65
C ALA A 205 10.09 5.88 9.43
N TYR A 206 10.21 7.02 8.76
CA TYR A 206 10.19 8.30 9.44
C TYR A 206 8.72 8.67 9.70
N TYR A 207 8.46 9.40 10.78
CA TYR A 207 7.15 9.92 11.15
C TYR A 207 7.36 11.31 11.76
N GLY A 208 6.38 12.20 11.63
CA GLY A 208 6.43 13.55 12.21
C GLY A 208 6.46 14.72 11.23
N SER A 209 6.44 14.49 9.91
CA SER A 209 6.17 15.58 8.94
C SER A 209 4.76 16.12 9.08
N TYR A 210 3.85 15.23 9.46
CA TYR A 210 2.44 15.48 9.66
C TYR A 210 2.00 14.81 10.95
N ALA A 211 0.97 15.40 11.57
CA ALA A 211 0.27 14.79 12.69
C ALA A 211 -0.23 13.38 12.33
N TYR A 212 -0.58 12.61 13.36
CA TYR A 212 -1.24 11.33 13.18
C TYR A 212 -2.56 11.53 12.42
N ASP A 213 -2.77 10.74 11.36
CA ASP A 213 -3.90 10.93 10.45
C ASP A 213 -4.89 9.77 10.52
N LEU A 214 -5.92 9.92 11.37
CA LEU A 214 -7.00 8.95 11.47
C LEU A 214 -7.77 8.76 10.15
N CYS A 215 -7.66 9.69 9.20
CA CYS A 215 -8.29 9.58 7.89
C CYS A 215 -7.39 8.94 6.83
N SER A 216 -6.19 8.50 7.20
CA SER A 216 -5.28 7.90 6.22
C SER A 216 -5.91 6.65 5.61
N ILE A 217 -5.79 6.50 4.29
CA ILE A 217 -6.17 5.30 3.54
C ILE A 217 -5.45 4.04 4.06
N THR A 218 -4.35 4.22 4.78
CA THR A 218 -3.53 3.14 5.34
C THR A 218 -3.77 2.88 6.83
N HIS A 219 -4.73 3.57 7.45
CA HIS A 219 -5.12 3.27 8.83
C HIS A 219 -5.92 1.96 8.89
N ALA A 220 -5.67 1.11 9.90
CA ALA A 220 -6.52 -0.05 10.17
C ALA A 220 -7.93 0.39 10.63
N GLN A 221 -8.95 -0.42 10.35
CA GLN A 221 -10.25 -0.28 11.00
C GLN A 221 -10.22 -0.92 12.40
N PRO A 222 -11.03 -0.44 13.38
CA PRO A 222 -10.99 -0.95 14.76
C PRO A 222 -11.13 -2.47 14.90
N ASN A 223 -11.83 -3.13 13.96
CA ASN A 223 -12.05 -4.56 13.93
C ASN A 223 -11.04 -5.35 13.08
N ASP A 224 -10.08 -4.69 12.41
CA ASP A 224 -9.05 -5.37 11.62
C ASP A 224 -8.23 -6.30 12.54
N TYR A 225 -8.17 -7.59 12.19
CA TYR A 225 -7.46 -8.62 12.96
C TYR A 225 -7.91 -8.78 14.43
N ALA A 226 -9.10 -8.30 14.78
CA ALA A 226 -9.69 -8.50 16.10
C ALA A 226 -10.37 -9.88 16.21
N ASN A 227 -10.57 -10.36 17.44
CA ASN A 227 -11.47 -11.46 17.71
C ASN A 227 -12.91 -11.08 17.29
N PRO A 228 -13.73 -12.03 16.80
CA PRO A 228 -15.09 -11.74 16.33
C PRO A 228 -15.90 -10.95 17.35
N GLY A 229 -16.53 -9.85 16.92
CA GLY A 229 -17.36 -8.99 17.78
C GLY A 229 -16.58 -8.03 18.69
N THR A 230 -15.25 -7.95 18.58
CA THR A 230 -14.41 -7.05 19.38
C THR A 230 -13.68 -6.03 18.51
N ALA A 231 -13.03 -5.05 19.16
CA ALA A 231 -12.15 -4.09 18.50
C ALA A 231 -10.72 -4.24 19.02
N ALA A 232 -9.76 -4.37 18.10
CA ALA A 232 -8.33 -4.44 18.37
C ALA A 232 -7.76 -3.11 18.87
N PHE A 233 -8.44 -1.99 18.61
CA PHE A 233 -8.11 -0.69 19.20
C PHE A 233 -9.32 0.22 19.33
N THR A 234 -9.19 1.28 20.12
CA THR A 234 -10.14 2.40 20.22
C THR A 234 -9.44 3.73 19.94
N VAL A 235 -10.18 4.73 19.47
CA VAL A 235 -9.67 6.11 19.38
C VAL A 235 -9.74 6.75 20.77
N ASN A 236 -8.66 7.43 21.18
CA ASN A 236 -8.56 8.03 22.50
C ASN A 236 -9.56 9.19 22.64
N ALA A 237 -10.07 9.40 23.86
CA ALA A 237 -10.97 10.51 24.16
C ALA A 237 -10.32 11.86 23.83
N GLY A 238 -11.08 12.76 23.20
CA GLY A 238 -10.61 14.09 22.80
C GLY A 238 -9.84 14.14 21.48
N VAL A 239 -9.58 13.00 20.84
CA VAL A 239 -8.99 12.95 19.49
C VAL A 239 -10.10 13.13 18.45
N MET A 240 -9.83 13.97 17.45
CA MET A 240 -10.73 14.23 16.33
C MET A 240 -10.11 13.79 15.01
N PRO A 241 -10.82 13.02 14.17
CA PRO A 241 -12.16 12.44 14.40
C PRO A 241 -12.20 11.43 15.56
N SER A 242 -13.36 11.24 16.19
CA SER A 242 -13.55 10.27 17.29
C SER A 242 -13.61 8.81 16.82
N MET A 243 -13.44 8.58 15.52
CA MET A 243 -13.41 7.28 14.86
C MET A 243 -12.43 7.32 13.69
N VAL A 244 -12.04 6.16 13.17
CA VAL A 244 -11.28 6.04 11.91
C VAL A 244 -12.29 5.99 10.76
N PRO A 245 -12.48 7.07 9.97
CA PRO A 245 -13.40 7.02 8.84
C PRO A 245 -12.86 6.13 7.72
N LYS A 246 -13.78 5.45 7.03
CA LYS A 246 -13.47 4.60 5.88
C LYS A 246 -13.88 5.28 4.59
N MET A 247 -12.93 5.95 3.94
CA MET A 247 -13.18 6.79 2.77
C MET A 247 -12.49 6.25 1.52
N ASP A 248 -13.20 6.27 0.40
CA ASP A 248 -12.70 5.83 -0.90
C ASP A 248 -11.85 6.92 -1.59
N MET A 249 -10.99 7.60 -0.82
CA MET A 249 -10.07 8.63 -1.30
C MET A 249 -8.83 8.73 -0.40
N LEU A 250 -7.74 9.23 -0.95
CA LEU A 250 -6.58 9.64 -0.16
C LEU A 250 -6.98 10.75 0.81
N SER A 251 -6.43 10.74 2.02
CA SER A 251 -6.47 11.93 2.85
C SER A 251 -5.56 13.03 2.28
N LEU A 252 -5.72 14.26 2.76
CA LEU A 252 -4.81 15.35 2.43
C LEU A 252 -3.35 15.02 2.81
N THR A 253 -3.16 14.34 3.94
CA THR A 253 -1.84 13.91 4.41
C THR A 253 -1.27 12.82 3.51
N ASP A 254 -2.07 11.84 3.11
CA ASP A 254 -1.63 10.77 2.20
C ASP A 254 -1.19 11.34 0.85
N CYS A 255 -1.99 12.24 0.26
CA CYS A 255 -1.63 12.91 -0.98
C CYS A 255 -0.30 13.64 -0.86
N LYS A 256 -0.10 14.42 0.21
CA LYS A 256 1.13 15.19 0.42
C LYS A 256 2.34 14.28 0.63
N VAL A 257 2.20 13.22 1.43
CA VAL A 257 3.27 12.25 1.69
C VAL A 257 3.72 11.55 0.42
N LEU A 258 2.79 11.01 -0.36
CA LEU A 258 3.09 10.36 -1.63
C LEU A 258 3.68 11.36 -2.64
N SER A 259 3.13 12.57 -2.70
CA SER A 259 3.67 13.65 -3.55
C SER A 259 5.12 13.98 -3.19
N MET A 260 5.46 14.09 -1.90
CA MET A 260 6.85 14.32 -1.47
C MET A 260 7.77 13.15 -1.80
N LEU A 261 7.28 11.91 -1.66
CA LEU A 261 8.05 10.69 -1.98
C LEU A 261 8.45 10.67 -3.46
N TYR A 262 7.51 11.00 -4.33
CA TYR A 262 7.66 10.98 -5.79
C TYR A 262 8.13 12.33 -6.38
N GLY A 263 8.34 13.36 -5.56
CA GLY A 263 8.78 14.68 -6.02
C GLY A 263 7.74 15.37 -6.91
N CYS A 264 6.48 15.34 -6.48
CA CYS A 264 5.34 15.96 -7.13
C CYS A 264 4.94 17.26 -6.40
N PRO A 265 4.21 18.19 -7.06
CA PRO A 265 3.76 19.44 -6.45
C PRO A 265 2.77 19.20 -5.30
N VAL A 266 3.24 19.26 -4.06
CA VAL A 266 2.40 19.06 -2.85
C VAL A 266 1.27 20.09 -2.72
N ALA A 267 1.41 21.26 -3.34
CA ALA A 267 0.39 22.31 -3.35
C ALA A 267 -0.85 21.93 -4.17
N SER A 268 -0.75 20.92 -5.03
CA SER A 268 -1.87 20.41 -5.83
C SER A 268 -2.75 19.41 -5.07
N CYS A 269 -2.41 19.05 -3.83
CA CYS A 269 -3.26 18.24 -2.97
C CYS A 269 -4.40 19.10 -2.38
N THR A 270 -5.64 18.82 -2.76
CA THR A 270 -6.83 19.63 -2.43
C THR A 270 -7.87 18.88 -1.60
N GLN A 271 -7.53 17.69 -1.08
CA GLN A 271 -8.44 16.89 -0.29
C GLN A 271 -8.87 17.64 0.98
N PRO A 272 -10.12 17.43 1.44
CA PRO A 272 -10.59 18.06 2.66
C PRO A 272 -9.74 17.65 3.87
N PRO A 273 -9.60 18.51 4.90
CA PRO A 273 -8.95 18.14 6.15
C PRO A 273 -9.69 17.01 6.87
N CYS A 274 -8.95 16.13 7.56
CA CYS A 274 -9.52 14.95 8.22
C CYS A 274 -10.72 15.26 9.15
N GLY A 275 -10.61 16.31 9.98
CA GLY A 275 -11.69 16.70 10.90
C GLY A 275 -12.97 17.19 10.22
N SER A 276 -12.94 17.54 8.93
CA SER A 276 -14.11 17.94 8.15
C SER A 276 -14.81 16.77 7.44
N MET A 277 -14.18 15.59 7.44
CA MET A 277 -14.67 14.43 6.71
C MET A 277 -15.63 13.55 7.53
N THR A 278 -15.89 13.91 8.80
CA THR A 278 -16.74 13.13 9.73
C THR A 278 -18.24 13.29 9.54
N THR A 279 -18.69 14.18 8.66
CA THR A 279 -20.11 14.52 8.52
C THR A 279 -20.75 14.07 7.21
N GLY A 280 -20.02 13.36 6.35
CA GLY A 280 -20.60 12.76 5.16
C GLY A 280 -21.17 11.39 5.49
N SER A 281 -22.50 11.24 5.39
CA SER A 281 -23.12 9.92 5.20
C SER A 281 -22.35 9.12 4.13
N PRO A 282 -22.32 7.77 4.20
CA PRO A 282 -21.70 6.96 3.17
C PRO A 282 -22.13 7.44 1.79
N PRO A 283 -21.24 7.48 0.77
CA PRO A 283 -21.69 7.73 -0.58
C PRO A 283 -22.62 6.57 -0.94
N THR A 284 -23.93 6.79 -0.83
CA THR A 284 -24.96 5.98 -1.46
C THR A 284 -24.85 6.25 -2.95
N GLY A 285 -23.76 5.80 -3.56
CA GLY A 285 -23.75 5.46 -4.96
C GLY A 285 -24.68 4.27 -5.09
N SER A 286 -25.97 4.54 -5.30
CA SER A 286 -26.87 3.52 -5.83
C SER A 286 -26.14 2.83 -6.98
N PRO A 287 -26.11 1.48 -7.03
CA PRO A 287 -25.67 0.80 -8.23
C PRO A 287 -26.42 1.43 -9.41
N PRO A 288 -25.80 1.63 -10.58
CA PRO A 288 -26.58 1.98 -11.76
C PRO A 288 -27.62 0.88 -11.93
N THR A 289 -28.87 1.18 -11.61
CA THR A 289 -30.04 0.40 -12.01
C THR A 289 -30.15 0.58 -13.51
N GLY A 290 -29.26 -0.11 -14.23
CA GLY A 290 -29.53 -0.49 -15.60
C GLY A 290 -30.72 -1.43 -15.54
N SER A 291 -31.88 -0.93 -15.96
CA SER A 291 -33.02 -1.79 -16.28
C SER A 291 -32.50 -2.93 -17.17
N PRO A 292 -32.90 -4.19 -16.92
CA PRO A 292 -32.59 -5.28 -17.83
C PRO A 292 -33.08 -4.88 -19.23
N PRO A 293 -32.28 -5.06 -20.30
CA PRO A 293 -32.84 -4.95 -21.63
C PRO A 293 -33.92 -6.02 -21.75
N THR A 294 -35.18 -5.59 -21.86
CA THR A 294 -36.29 -6.41 -22.34
C THR A 294 -36.06 -6.73 -23.80
N GLY A 295 -35.13 -7.65 -24.06
CA GLY A 295 -34.98 -8.32 -25.34
C GLY A 295 -35.85 -9.56 -25.34
N SER A 296 -36.84 -9.61 -26.23
CA SER A 296 -37.62 -10.81 -26.51
C SER A 296 -36.69 -11.98 -26.89
N PRO A 297 -37.01 -13.22 -26.52
CA PRO A 297 -36.18 -14.37 -26.87
C PRO A 297 -36.18 -14.59 -28.38
N PRO A 298 -35.02 -14.82 -29.02
CA PRO A 298 -34.99 -15.36 -30.37
C PRO A 298 -35.42 -16.83 -30.33
N THR A 299 -36.51 -17.14 -31.02
CA THR A 299 -36.93 -18.50 -31.37
C THR A 299 -35.92 -19.10 -32.36
N GLY A 300 -34.88 -19.75 -31.83
CA GLY A 300 -33.93 -20.55 -32.59
C GLY A 300 -34.25 -22.05 -32.45
N SER A 301 -34.51 -22.72 -33.56
CA SER A 301 -34.70 -24.17 -33.65
C SER A 301 -33.39 -24.93 -33.33
N PRO A 302 -33.47 -26.15 -32.78
CA PRO A 302 -32.29 -26.92 -32.39
C PRO A 302 -31.59 -27.56 -33.59
N PRO A 303 -30.25 -27.48 -33.71
CA PRO A 303 -29.50 -28.36 -34.59
C PRO A 303 -29.18 -29.68 -33.86
N THR A 304 -29.70 -30.77 -34.43
CA THR A 304 -29.35 -32.15 -34.12
C THR A 304 -27.92 -32.44 -34.57
N GLY A 305 -27.02 -32.67 -33.62
CA GLY A 305 -25.67 -33.21 -33.84
C GLY A 305 -25.45 -34.50 -33.03
N PRO A 306 -24.81 -35.54 -33.60
CA PRO A 306 -24.68 -36.84 -32.96
C PRO A 306 -23.59 -36.89 -31.85
N PRO A 307 -23.71 -37.81 -30.88
CA PRO A 307 -22.86 -37.87 -29.70
C PRO A 307 -21.46 -38.41 -30.03
N THR A 308 -20.42 -37.70 -29.57
CA THR A 308 -19.03 -38.17 -29.63
C THR A 308 -18.62 -38.78 -28.29
N MET A 309 -18.00 -39.96 -28.39
CA MET A 309 -17.64 -40.89 -27.32
C MET A 309 -16.69 -40.34 -26.25
N ALA A 310 -16.93 -40.81 -25.02
CA ALA A 310 -16.03 -40.74 -23.88
C ALA A 310 -14.74 -41.53 -24.11
N GLY A 311 -13.60 -40.92 -23.76
CA GLY A 311 -12.27 -41.53 -23.78
C GLY A 311 -11.56 -41.30 -22.45
N THR A 312 -11.60 -42.33 -21.61
CA THR A 312 -10.56 -42.87 -20.69
C THR A 312 -9.48 -41.95 -20.10
N GLY A 313 -9.34 -42.07 -18.78
CA GLY A 313 -8.40 -41.33 -17.97
C GLY A 313 -6.94 -41.73 -18.09
N SER A 314 -6.11 -40.88 -17.50
CA SER A 314 -4.73 -41.18 -17.13
C SER A 314 -4.34 -40.32 -15.92
N THR A 315 -3.88 -41.02 -14.88
CA THR A 315 -3.31 -40.53 -13.63
C THR A 315 -1.93 -39.89 -13.86
N PRO A 316 -1.55 -38.82 -13.14
CA PRO A 316 -0.15 -38.39 -13.07
C PRO A 316 0.58 -39.06 -11.90
N PRO A 317 1.88 -39.35 -12.03
CA PRO A 317 2.69 -39.97 -10.99
C PRO A 317 3.09 -38.98 -9.88
N ALA A 318 3.26 -39.53 -8.69
CA ALA A 318 3.76 -38.85 -7.50
C ALA A 318 5.18 -38.28 -7.74
N MET A 319 5.35 -36.98 -7.48
CA MET A 319 6.67 -36.38 -7.29
C MET A 319 6.87 -36.04 -5.82
N THR A 320 7.82 -36.77 -5.22
CA THR A 320 8.53 -36.44 -4.00
C THR A 320 9.47 -35.27 -4.28
N GLY A 321 9.34 -34.18 -3.52
CA GLY A 321 10.17 -33.00 -3.71
C GLY A 321 10.13 -32.07 -2.49
N SER A 322 11.24 -32.06 -1.77
CA SER A 322 11.51 -31.40 -0.48
C SER A 322 11.16 -29.91 -0.44
N THR A 323 10.43 -29.53 0.61
CA THR A 323 10.12 -28.14 0.98
C THR A 323 11.34 -27.45 1.60
N PRO A 324 11.83 -26.31 1.08
CA PRO A 324 12.74 -25.45 1.83
C PRO A 324 11.93 -24.56 2.78
N MET A 325 12.36 -24.53 4.05
CA MET A 325 11.93 -23.59 5.08
C MET A 325 12.04 -22.14 4.58
N MET A 326 10.91 -21.45 4.41
CA MET A 326 10.90 -19.99 4.45
C MET A 326 10.96 -19.54 5.90
N THR A 327 12.06 -18.88 6.24
CA THR A 327 12.19 -18.09 7.46
C THR A 327 11.18 -16.96 7.44
N THR A 328 10.17 -17.06 8.29
CA THR A 328 9.30 -15.97 8.70
C THR A 328 10.16 -14.85 9.28
N SER A 329 10.27 -13.74 8.56
CA SER A 329 10.68 -12.45 9.13
C SER A 329 9.47 -11.55 9.12
N CYS A 330 8.82 -11.55 10.28
CA CYS A 330 7.85 -10.63 10.89
C CYS A 330 6.87 -9.83 10.01
#